data_AF-A0A9E5MGH0-F1
#
_entry.id   AF-A0A9E5MGH0-F1
#
_cell.length_a   1.000
_cell.length_b   1.000
_cell.length_c   1.000
_cell.angle_alpha   90.00
_cell.angle_beta   90.00
_cell.angle_gamma   90.00
#
_symmetry.space_group_name_H-M   'P 1'
#
loop_
_entity.id
_entity.type
_entity.pdbx_description
1 polymer ?
#
loop_
_entity_poly.entity_id
_entity_poly.type
_entity_poly.pdbx_seq_one_letter_code
_entity_poly.pdbx_strand_id
1 'polypeptide(L)'
;MKKTQQIKRARKLLTGLIIQWTDNAPLTESADIHSENISHTSPVLRLQCKSIWRDYHDWITNRQTMLWRIDITVVFSYPNGRDQLEQRRVIARAKLWDIAHQCEPVIAEALRHGAHPKETRFTVQCLGDRQATDADFEDYEAA
;
A
#
# COMPACT_ATOMS: atom_id res chain seq x y z
N MET A 1 -15.90 20.48 19.00
CA MET A 1 -16.14 19.94 17.64
C MET A 1 -16.71 18.53 17.77
N LYS A 2 -17.86 18.21 17.16
CA LYS A 2 -18.52 16.89 17.33
C LYS A 2 -17.64 15.79 16.70
N LYS A 3 -17.39 14.67 17.40
CA LYS A 3 -16.52 13.54 16.98
C LYS A 3 -16.72 13.12 15.50
N THR A 4 -17.96 13.16 15.02
CA THR A 4 -18.33 12.84 13.63
C THR A 4 -17.69 13.74 12.58
N GLN A 5 -17.48 15.03 12.88
CA GLN A 5 -16.83 15.97 11.94
C GLN A 5 -15.31 15.71 11.85
N GLN A 6 -14.68 15.32 12.96
CA GLN A 6 -13.25 14.95 12.96
C GLN A 6 -13.01 13.71 12.11
N ILE A 7 -13.85 12.68 12.25
CA ILE A 7 -13.75 11.46 11.44
C ILE A 7 -13.94 11.76 9.95
N LYS A 8 -14.96 12.55 9.58
CA LYS A 8 -15.17 12.94 8.17
C LYS A 8 -13.97 13.71 7.60
N ARG A 9 -13.35 14.59 8.39
CA ARG A 9 -12.14 15.31 7.98
C ARG A 9 -10.96 14.36 7.81
N ALA A 10 -10.75 13.46 8.75
CA ALA A 10 -9.68 12.46 8.68
C ALA A 10 -9.83 11.61 7.41
N ARG A 11 -11.04 11.11 7.09
CA ARG A 11 -11.28 10.35 5.84
C ARG A 11 -10.87 11.11 4.58
N LYS A 12 -11.21 12.41 4.50
CA LYS A 12 -10.82 13.25 3.35
C LYS A 12 -9.31 13.47 3.26
N LEU A 13 -8.62 13.56 4.39
CA LEU A 13 -7.16 13.70 4.45
C LEU A 13 -6.43 12.40 4.09
N LEU A 14 -7.10 11.26 4.22
CA LEU A 14 -6.55 9.96 3.82
C LEU A 14 -6.70 9.69 2.33
N THR A 15 -7.74 10.19 1.67
CA THR A 15 -7.90 9.97 0.23
C THR A 15 -6.72 10.58 -0.54
N GLY A 16 -5.90 9.71 -1.14
CA GLY A 16 -4.68 10.08 -1.85
C GLY A 16 -3.40 9.97 -1.01
N LEU A 17 -3.48 9.53 0.25
CA LEU A 17 -2.33 9.17 1.06
C LEU A 17 -1.60 8.00 0.42
N ILE A 18 -0.27 8.10 0.31
CA ILE A 18 0.62 7.08 -0.25
C ILE A 18 1.55 6.62 0.86
N ILE A 19 1.66 5.31 1.06
CA ILE A 19 2.56 4.71 2.04
C ILE A 19 3.41 3.68 1.30
N GLN A 20 4.71 3.69 1.57
CA GLN A 20 5.66 2.77 0.96
C GLN A 20 6.49 2.09 2.03
N TRP A 21 6.68 0.78 1.87
CA TRP A 21 7.58 -0.01 2.69
C TRP A 21 8.17 -1.16 1.88
N THR A 22 9.25 -1.75 2.38
CA THR A 22 9.91 -2.91 1.80
C THR A 22 9.86 -4.04 2.82
N ASP A 23 9.59 -5.25 2.35
CA ASP A 23 9.49 -6.44 3.15
C ASP A 23 10.35 -7.54 2.55
N ASN A 24 11.29 -8.08 3.33
CA ASN A 24 12.17 -9.15 2.88
C ASN A 24 11.52 -10.55 3.03
N ALA A 25 10.43 -10.65 3.79
CA ALA A 25 9.81 -11.89 4.20
C ALA A 25 8.25 -11.83 4.20
N PRO A 26 7.62 -11.39 3.10
CA PRO A 26 6.20 -11.02 3.05
C PRO A 26 5.20 -12.18 3.23
N LEU A 27 5.67 -13.43 3.27
CA LEU A 27 4.83 -14.62 3.45
C LEU A 27 5.04 -15.31 4.81
N THR A 28 6.00 -14.87 5.61
CA THR A 28 6.40 -15.57 6.84
C THR A 28 6.25 -14.75 8.11
N GLU A 29 6.33 -13.42 8.04
CA GLU A 29 6.18 -12.55 9.20
C GLU A 29 5.07 -11.50 8.98
N SER A 30 4.47 -11.04 10.07
CA SER A 30 3.57 -9.88 10.01
C SER A 30 4.41 -8.67 9.62
N ALA A 31 4.19 -8.14 8.42
CA ALA A 31 4.93 -6.98 7.93
C ALA A 31 4.81 -5.83 8.92
N ASP A 32 5.91 -5.47 9.59
CA ASP A 32 5.97 -4.21 10.31
C ASP A 32 5.97 -3.10 9.27
N ILE A 33 4.86 -2.36 9.20
CA ILE A 33 4.74 -1.16 8.36
C ILE A 33 5.61 -0.07 8.98
N HIS A 34 6.92 -0.18 8.78
CA HIS A 34 7.87 0.89 9.00
C HIS A 34 7.72 1.87 7.83
N SER A 35 6.77 2.79 7.98
CA SER A 35 6.47 3.79 6.97
C SER A 35 7.59 4.83 6.90
N GLU A 36 8.73 4.47 6.33
CA GLU A 36 9.83 5.41 6.12
C GLU A 36 9.43 6.48 5.09
N ASN A 37 8.51 6.13 4.18
CA ASN A 37 8.05 6.98 3.09
C ASN A 37 6.53 7.11 3.08
N ILE A 38 6.03 8.23 3.62
CA ILE A 38 4.63 8.63 3.54
C ILE A 38 4.53 9.90 2.71
N SER A 39 3.65 9.88 1.73
CA SER A 39 3.40 10.96 0.79
C SER A 39 1.91 11.11 0.52
N HIS A 40 1.55 12.00 -0.39
CA HIS A 40 0.17 12.20 -0.82
C HIS A 40 0.14 12.64 -2.28
N THR A 41 -0.91 12.27 -3.01
CA THR A 41 -1.15 12.77 -4.36
C THR A 41 -1.22 14.31 -4.43
N SER A 42 -1.91 14.97 -3.48
CA SER A 42 -2.03 16.42 -3.37
C SER A 42 -0.73 17.08 -2.85
N PRO A 43 -0.13 18.02 -3.60
CA PRO A 43 1.10 18.71 -3.19
C PRO A 43 0.99 19.42 -1.83
N VAL A 44 -0.17 20.00 -1.52
CA VAL A 44 -0.40 20.68 -0.24
C VAL A 44 -0.41 19.69 0.92
N LEU A 45 -1.04 18.54 0.71
CA LEU A 45 -1.14 17.51 1.75
C LEU A 45 0.17 16.73 1.93
N ARG A 46 1.05 16.68 0.92
CA ARG A 46 2.44 16.15 1.08
C ARG A 46 3.19 16.83 2.21
N LEU A 47 3.05 18.15 2.33
CA LEU A 47 3.69 18.93 3.41
C LEU A 47 3.12 18.59 4.79
N GLN A 48 1.88 18.08 4.83
CA GLN A 48 1.16 17.73 6.06
C GLN A 48 1.19 16.23 6.36
N CYS A 49 1.70 15.38 5.46
CA CYS A 49 1.68 13.93 5.58
C CYS A 49 2.24 13.42 6.90
N LYS A 50 3.38 13.98 7.34
CA LYS A 50 4.00 13.59 8.61
C LYS A 50 3.08 13.89 9.81
N SER A 51 2.40 15.03 9.80
CA SER A 51 1.44 15.39 10.84
C SER A 51 0.18 14.54 10.79
N ILE A 52 -0.37 14.32 9.59
CA ILE A 52 -1.54 13.45 9.38
C ILE A 52 -1.23 12.03 9.89
N TRP A 53 -0.08 11.48 9.52
CA TRP A 53 0.34 10.17 10.00
C TRP A 53 0.50 10.15 11.51
N ARG A 54 1.29 11.05 12.09
CA ARG A 54 1.47 11.10 13.55
C ARG A 54 0.14 11.14 14.30
N ASP A 55 -0.78 12.00 13.86
CA ASP A 55 -2.03 12.25 14.57
C ASP A 55 -3.08 11.15 14.36
N TYR A 56 -2.98 10.37 13.27
CA TYR A 56 -3.99 9.38 12.88
C TYR A 56 -3.47 7.95 12.65
N HIS A 57 -2.18 7.64 12.83
CA HIS A 57 -1.59 6.35 12.42
C HIS A 57 -2.37 5.16 12.96
N ASP A 58 -2.61 5.04 14.28
CA ASP A 58 -3.36 3.92 14.88
C ASP A 58 -4.76 3.77 14.27
N TRP A 59 -5.43 4.90 14.00
CA TRP A 59 -6.76 4.88 13.41
C TRP A 59 -6.72 4.42 11.94
N ILE A 60 -5.71 4.87 11.18
CA ILE A 60 -5.48 4.49 9.78
C ILE A 60 -5.10 3.00 9.69
N THR A 61 -4.20 2.55 10.56
CA THR A 61 -3.63 1.20 10.50
C THR A 61 -4.62 0.15 10.94
N ASN A 62 -5.27 0.36 12.10
CA ASN A 62 -5.93 -0.72 12.84
C ASN A 62 -7.46 -0.64 12.84
N ARG A 63 -8.03 0.54 12.56
CA ARG A 63 -9.46 0.80 12.84
C ARG A 63 -10.32 1.05 11.62
N GLN A 64 -9.77 1.71 10.59
CA GLN A 64 -10.57 2.16 9.46
C GLN A 64 -10.31 1.33 8.21
N THR A 65 -11.36 0.68 7.71
CA THR A 65 -11.36 0.06 6.39
C THR A 65 -11.47 1.14 5.31
N MET A 66 -10.59 1.10 4.33
CA MET A 66 -10.57 1.98 3.15
C MET A 66 -10.36 1.16 1.89
N LEU A 67 -10.67 1.75 0.74
CA LEU A 67 -10.25 1.22 -0.54
C LEU A 67 -8.79 1.61 -0.79
N TRP A 68 -7.94 0.64 -1.08
CA TRP A 68 -6.52 0.81 -1.35
C TRP A 68 -6.19 0.31 -2.74
N ARG A 69 -5.38 1.08 -3.47
CA ARG A 69 -4.59 0.58 -4.59
C ARG A 69 -3.22 0.19 -4.08
N ILE A 70 -2.84 -1.04 -4.31
CA ILE A 70 -1.61 -1.64 -3.81
C ILE A 70 -0.78 -2.04 -5.03
N ASP A 71 0.32 -1.35 -5.24
CA ASP A 71 1.34 -1.71 -6.21
C ASP A 71 2.43 -2.52 -5.49
N ILE A 72 2.59 -3.77 -5.89
CA ILE A 72 3.54 -4.74 -5.34
C ILE A 72 4.66 -4.91 -6.37
N THR A 73 5.90 -4.78 -5.94
CA THR A 73 7.07 -5.11 -6.77
C THR A 73 7.89 -6.18 -6.08
N VAL A 74 7.90 -7.38 -6.63
CA VAL A 74 8.77 -8.48 -6.20
C VAL A 74 10.11 -8.34 -6.92
N VAL A 75 11.19 -8.27 -6.15
CA VAL A 75 12.55 -8.11 -6.67
C VAL A 75 13.27 -9.46 -6.57
N PHE A 76 13.67 -9.99 -7.71
CA PHE A 76 14.50 -11.19 -7.81
C PHE A 76 15.95 -10.79 -8.10
N SER A 77 16.89 -11.31 -7.31
CA SER A 77 18.31 -10.97 -7.42
C SER A 77 19.13 -12.21 -7.74
N TYR A 78 19.66 -12.28 -8.96
CA TYR A 78 20.43 -13.42 -9.44
C TYR A 78 21.93 -13.17 -9.29
N PRO A 79 22.73 -14.15 -8.85
CA PRO A 79 24.18 -14.00 -8.76
C PRO A 79 24.74 -13.73 -10.17
N ASN A 80 25.37 -12.56 -10.34
CA ASN A 80 25.90 -12.02 -11.61
C ASN A 80 24.86 -11.58 -12.66
N GLY A 81 23.58 -11.51 -12.31
CA GLY A 81 22.50 -11.01 -13.15
C GLY A 81 22.09 -9.59 -12.80
N ARG A 82 21.22 -8.99 -13.63
CA ARG A 82 20.47 -7.79 -13.23
C ARG A 82 19.31 -8.23 -12.34
N ASP A 83 18.91 -7.34 -11.42
CA ASP A 83 17.68 -7.53 -10.66
C ASP A 83 16.49 -7.58 -11.64
N GLN A 84 15.66 -8.61 -11.50
CA GLN A 84 14.41 -8.73 -12.23
C GLN A 84 13.28 -8.22 -11.33
N LEU A 85 12.43 -7.37 -11.89
CA LEU A 85 11.31 -6.78 -11.19
C LEU A 85 10.01 -7.38 -11.73
N GLU A 86 9.22 -7.97 -10.85
CA GLU A 86 7.87 -8.40 -11.17
C GLU A 86 6.87 -7.52 -10.45
N GLN A 87 6.09 -6.77 -11.23
CA GLN A 87 5.10 -5.86 -10.70
C GLN A 87 3.72 -6.50 -10.76
N ARG A 88 2.93 -6.26 -9.70
CA ARG A 88 1.53 -6.65 -9.57
C ARG A 88 0.74 -5.52 -8.94
N ARG A 89 -0.54 -5.42 -9.31
CA ARG A 89 -1.47 -4.47 -8.70
C ARG A 89 -2.65 -5.21 -8.08
N VAL A 90 -3.02 -4.78 -6.89
CA VAL A 90 -4.20 -5.27 -6.17
C VAL A 90 -5.03 -4.07 -5.74
N ILE A 91 -6.34 -4.15 -5.94
CA ILE A 91 -7.30 -3.22 -5.35
C ILE A 91 -8.02 -3.96 -4.24
N ALA A 92 -7.87 -3.50 -2.99
CA ALA A 92 -8.46 -4.16 -1.85
C ALA A 92 -9.15 -3.17 -0.92
N ARG A 93 -10.32 -3.57 -0.40
CA ARG A 93 -11.02 -2.83 0.65
C ARG A 93 -10.71 -3.48 2.00
N ALA A 94 -9.73 -2.93 2.70
CA ALA A 94 -9.18 -3.52 3.91
C ALA A 94 -8.73 -2.46 4.91
N LYS A 95 -8.42 -2.87 6.14
CA LYS A 95 -7.57 -2.06 7.01
C LYS A 95 -6.15 -2.11 6.46
N LEU A 96 -5.36 -1.08 6.73
CA LEU A 96 -3.97 -1.05 6.26
C LEU A 96 -3.17 -2.24 6.81
N TRP A 97 -3.40 -2.61 8.07
CA TRP A 97 -2.76 -3.77 8.70
C TRP A 97 -3.02 -5.10 7.99
N ASP A 98 -4.18 -5.22 7.33
CA ASP A 98 -4.59 -6.45 6.65
C ASP A 98 -4.08 -6.50 5.19
N ILE A 99 -3.43 -5.44 4.67
CA ILE A 99 -3.04 -5.37 3.26
C ILE A 99 -2.05 -6.47 2.87
N ALA A 100 -1.04 -6.73 3.70
CA ALA A 100 -0.05 -7.76 3.40
C ALA A 100 -0.75 -9.12 3.19
N HIS A 101 -1.70 -9.47 4.06
CA HIS A 101 -2.49 -10.69 3.94
C HIS A 101 -3.35 -10.74 2.66
N GLN A 102 -3.96 -9.61 2.26
CA GLN A 102 -4.71 -9.53 1.01
C GLN A 102 -3.82 -9.74 -0.24
N CYS A 103 -2.51 -9.49 -0.11
CA CYS A 103 -1.56 -9.60 -1.20
C CYS A 103 -0.87 -10.98 -1.27
N GLU A 104 -1.00 -11.82 -0.23
CA GLU A 104 -0.36 -13.13 -0.15
C GLU A 104 -0.57 -13.99 -1.40
N PRO A 105 -1.79 -14.15 -1.96
CA PRO A 105 -1.99 -15.00 -3.14
C PRO A 105 -1.21 -14.50 -4.37
N VAL A 106 -1.16 -13.18 -4.54
CA VAL A 106 -0.52 -12.52 -5.68
C VAL A 106 1.00 -12.59 -5.55
N ILE A 107 1.52 -12.43 -4.34
CA ILE A 107 2.94 -12.59 -4.04
C ILE A 107 3.36 -14.05 -4.21
N ALA A 108 2.56 -14.99 -3.69
CA ALA A 108 2.83 -16.42 -3.82
C ALA A 108 2.83 -16.87 -5.28
N GLU A 109 1.96 -16.31 -6.12
CA GLU A 109 1.98 -16.55 -7.57
C GLU A 109 3.26 -16.02 -8.23
N ALA A 110 3.65 -14.77 -7.94
CA ALA A 110 4.89 -14.20 -8.47
C ALA A 110 6.13 -15.03 -8.08
N LEU A 111 6.19 -15.47 -6.82
CA LEU A 111 7.30 -16.29 -6.31
C LEU A 111 7.37 -17.69 -6.91
N ARG A 112 6.29 -18.22 -7.51
CA ARG A 112 6.35 -19.51 -8.24
C ARG A 112 7.16 -19.42 -9.53
N HIS A 113 7.24 -18.24 -10.13
CA HIS A 113 7.84 -18.04 -11.44
C HIS A 113 9.28 -17.55 -11.39
N GLY A 114 9.74 -16.98 -10.26
CA GLY A 114 11.09 -16.47 -10.09
C GLY A 114 11.93 -17.26 -9.08
N ALA A 115 13.22 -17.39 -9.36
CA ALA A 115 14.20 -17.89 -8.39
C ALA A 115 14.91 -16.72 -7.70
N HIS A 116 15.36 -16.90 -6.46
CA HIS A 116 16.09 -15.90 -5.67
C HIS A 116 15.32 -14.59 -5.36
N PRO A 117 14.16 -14.66 -4.66
CA PRO A 117 13.51 -13.45 -4.17
C PRO A 117 14.41 -12.75 -3.15
N LYS A 118 14.57 -11.44 -3.31
CA LYS A 118 15.37 -10.58 -2.43
C LYS A 118 14.48 -9.80 -1.48
N GLU A 119 13.50 -9.10 -2.03
CA GLU A 119 12.58 -8.23 -1.28
C GLU A 119 11.29 -7.99 -2.07
N THR A 120 10.24 -7.61 -1.37
CA THR A 120 8.96 -7.16 -1.94
C THR A 120 8.70 -5.73 -1.49
N ARG A 121 8.50 -4.85 -2.45
CA ARG A 121 8.19 -3.44 -2.21
C ARG A 121 6.71 -3.21 -2.36
N PHE A 122 6.13 -2.49 -1.41
CA PHE A 122 4.74 -2.09 -1.45
C PHE A 122 4.64 -0.59 -1.63
N THR A 123 3.76 -0.17 -2.53
CA THR A 123 3.28 1.21 -2.62
C THR A 123 1.77 1.16 -2.53
N VAL A 124 1.21 1.68 -1.43
CA VAL A 124 -0.23 1.68 -1.22
C VAL A 124 -0.77 3.10 -1.25
N GLN A 125 -1.79 3.30 -2.08
CA GLN A 125 -2.51 4.55 -2.19
C GLN A 125 -3.94 4.37 -1.70
N CYS A 126 -4.35 5.21 -0.76
CA CYS A 126 -5.74 5.26 -0.33
C CYS A 126 -6.61 5.91 -1.41
N LEU A 127 -7.62 5.20 -1.90
CA LEU A 127 -8.62 5.70 -2.84
C LEU A 127 -9.86 6.27 -2.11
N GLY A 128 -9.89 6.16 -0.78
CA GLY A 128 -10.95 6.67 0.09
C GLY A 128 -11.99 5.61 0.46
N ASP A 129 -13.20 6.07 0.76
CA ASP A 129 -14.30 5.24 1.30
C ASP A 129 -15.24 4.70 0.21
N ARG A 130 -14.97 4.96 -1.07
CA ARG A 130 -15.80 4.53 -2.19
C ARG A 130 -15.65 3.04 -2.52
N GLN A 131 -16.55 2.52 -3.35
CA GLN A 131 -16.39 1.18 -3.95
C GLN A 131 -15.35 1.23 -5.08
N ALA A 132 -14.73 0.08 -5.34
CA ALA A 132 -13.87 -0.10 -6.50
C ALA A 132 -14.72 0.04 -7.77
N THR A 133 -14.15 0.65 -8.79
CA THR A 133 -14.75 0.82 -10.12
C THR A 133 -13.84 0.20 -11.16
N ASP A 134 -14.36 -0.14 -12.34
CA ASP A 134 -13.58 -0.76 -13.42
C ASP A 134 -12.35 0.07 -13.80
N ALA A 135 -12.46 1.41 -13.77
CA ALA A 135 -11.36 2.33 -13.99
C ALA A 135 -10.18 2.17 -13.01
N ASP A 136 -10.38 1.61 -11.81
CA ASP A 136 -9.30 1.35 -10.86
C ASP A 136 -8.40 0.18 -11.29
N PHE A 137 -8.87 -0.65 -12.22
CA PHE A 137 -8.18 -1.83 -12.73
C PHE A 137 -7.55 -1.61 -14.11
N GLU A 138 -8.00 -0.60 -14.88
CA GLU A 138 -7.56 -0.35 -16.27
C GLU A 138 -6.16 0.31 -16.39
N ASP A 139 -5.68 0.99 -15.34
CA ASP A 139 -4.42 1.75 -15.32
C ASP A 139 -3.12 0.90 -15.34
N TYR A 140 -3.17 -0.39 -15.68
CA TYR A 140 -2.01 -1.31 -15.59
C TYR A 140 -1.47 -1.82 -16.93
N GLU A 141 -2.20 -1.69 -18.04
CA GLU A 141 -1.76 -2.22 -19.35
C GLU A 141 -0.95 -1.22 -20.21
N ALA A 142 -0.59 -0.04 -19.69
CA ALA A 142 -0.03 1.05 -20.50
C ALA A 142 1.44 1.43 -20.18
N ALA A 143 2.24 0.59 -19.52
CA ALA A 143 3.65 0.88 -19.23
C ALA A 143 4.59 -0.27 -19.57
#